data_AF-A0A177SU22-F1
#
_entry.id   AF-A0A177SU22-F1
#
_cell.length_a   1.000
_cell.length_b   1.000
_cell.length_c   1.000
_cell.angle_alpha   90.00
_cell.angle_beta   90.00
_cell.angle_gamma   90.00
#
_symmetry.space_group_name_H-M   'P 1'
#
loop_
_entity.id
_entity.type
_entity.pdbx_description
1 polymer ?
#
loop_
_entity_poly.entity_id
_entity_poly.type
_entity_poly.pdbx_seq_one_letter_code
_entity_poly.pdbx_strand_id
1 'polypeptide(L)'
;MALTILGLSGALSHDPSAALYIDGKLIAAAEEERFVRDKHAKNRMPYESAKFCLEQAGIKPSDVDVVAIPFAPISLFGEARWHYAKRYWYAPDRALDAILMGNRRYKRYRKKIVWCLEQLGFDPKKIKIEPVEHHLAHASSAYHCSGFKEKTAILGIDGKGEYATTFFGYGENGKIHKIKEFFDPDSLGGLYGAITEFLGFEMLDGEFKVMGMAPYGDASKYDFSRLASFENGELVINTEYANVIGLRRYKEKGKGFYFSPKLIEWLGPKREGDIADEPYIHYAASMQALFEKLALQMIDHYLGDILKETGKLAFAGGCALNVKLNQKIIARPDVTELFVQPASGDAGTAVGAAAYVSHARGVPVEKMEHVYLGPAYSNEDVIAACARHPSAPKWRKIEDMPERIARIMVDGNPVAWFQGRMEFGPRALGGRSIIGCPSVPGVANRINEQIKFRERWRPFCPSMLDTVGPQMIKVDHPAPFMTFTFEVAEEWKTRVPEVVHEDGTSRAQVLKREYNPRYYDMMKALENLTGNGVSLNTSLNRRGEPMICSPTDALNMFFGSDLQYLIMEDILVVKDGAKAYDTLD
;
A
#
# COMPACT_ATOMS: atom_id res chain seq x y z
N MET A 1 3.53 -25.16 -23.70
CA MET A 1 4.37 -23.97 -23.45
C MET A 1 3.80 -23.29 -22.21
N ALA A 2 4.66 -22.83 -21.32
CA ALA A 2 4.26 -22.15 -20.10
C ALA A 2 3.55 -20.84 -20.45
N LEU A 3 2.42 -20.54 -19.80
CA LEU A 3 1.68 -19.30 -20.01
C LEU A 3 2.41 -18.15 -19.30
N THR A 4 2.93 -17.20 -20.08
CA THR A 4 3.67 -16.04 -19.57
C THR A 4 2.86 -14.76 -19.74
N ILE A 5 2.56 -14.07 -18.63
CA ILE A 5 1.69 -12.88 -18.62
C ILE A 5 2.39 -11.74 -17.91
N LEU A 6 2.52 -10.61 -18.60
CA LEU A 6 3.02 -9.35 -18.05
C LEU A 6 1.84 -8.41 -17.74
N GLY A 7 1.61 -8.11 -16.46
CA GLY A 7 0.66 -7.09 -16.01
C GLY A 7 1.34 -5.72 -15.95
N LEU A 8 0.70 -4.68 -16.49
CA LEU A 8 1.21 -3.30 -16.46
C LEU A 8 0.13 -2.32 -15.97
N SER A 9 0.41 -1.52 -14.94
CA SER A 9 -0.53 -0.55 -14.36
C SER A 9 -0.06 0.92 -14.44
N GLY A 10 -0.93 1.86 -14.03
CA GLY A 10 -0.59 3.26 -13.74
C GLY A 10 -0.21 4.19 -14.91
N ALA A 11 -0.26 3.75 -16.18
CA ALA A 11 0.19 4.53 -17.35
C ALA A 11 -0.46 5.91 -17.59
N LEU A 12 -1.55 6.25 -16.89
CA LEU A 12 -2.27 7.52 -17.08
C LEU A 12 -2.32 8.45 -15.87
N SER A 13 -2.00 7.97 -14.68
CA SER A 13 -2.17 8.73 -13.44
C SER A 13 -0.94 8.60 -12.56
N HIS A 14 -0.96 7.62 -11.66
CA HIS A 14 0.00 7.39 -10.59
C HIS A 14 0.22 5.89 -10.42
N ASP A 15 1.20 5.57 -9.58
CA ASP A 15 1.59 4.22 -9.18
C ASP A 15 1.77 3.23 -10.35
N PRO A 16 2.49 3.61 -11.43
CA PRO A 16 2.85 2.66 -12.46
C PRO A 16 3.68 1.52 -11.85
N SER A 17 3.33 0.31 -12.24
CA SER A 17 4.00 -0.91 -11.79
C SER A 17 3.90 -2.01 -12.83
N ALA A 18 4.72 -3.05 -12.66
CA ALA A 18 4.68 -4.25 -13.47
C ALA A 18 4.65 -5.50 -12.58
N ALA A 19 4.03 -6.56 -13.07
CA ALA A 19 4.04 -7.88 -12.46
C ALA A 19 4.14 -8.96 -13.55
N LEU A 20 4.95 -10.00 -13.33
CA LEU A 20 5.15 -11.08 -14.28
C LEU A 20 4.75 -12.42 -13.67
N TYR A 21 3.83 -13.10 -14.34
CA TYR A 21 3.41 -14.46 -14.03
C TYR A 21 3.94 -15.44 -15.08
N ILE A 22 4.40 -16.61 -14.62
CA ILE A 22 4.71 -17.78 -15.45
C ILE A 22 3.98 -18.97 -14.85
N ASP A 23 3.07 -19.58 -15.60
CA ASP A 23 2.25 -20.72 -15.16
C ASP A 23 1.57 -20.51 -13.79
N GLY A 24 1.01 -19.32 -13.56
CA GLY A 24 0.28 -19.00 -12.34
C GLY A 24 1.16 -18.60 -11.15
N LYS A 25 2.47 -18.71 -11.27
CA LYS A 25 3.44 -18.26 -10.25
C LYS A 25 3.87 -16.82 -10.49
N LEU A 26 3.79 -15.98 -9.44
CA LEU A 26 4.25 -14.60 -9.47
C LEU A 26 5.79 -14.55 -9.34
N ILE A 27 6.49 -14.28 -10.44
CA ILE A 27 7.96 -14.32 -10.50
C ILE A 27 8.58 -13.01 -9.98
N ALA A 28 8.03 -11.89 -10.43
CA ALA A 28 8.51 -10.56 -10.13
C ALA A 28 7.37 -9.55 -10.13
N ALA A 29 7.47 -8.54 -9.28
CA ALA A 29 6.60 -7.37 -9.28
C ALA A 29 7.35 -6.20 -8.66
N ALA A 30 7.21 -5.01 -9.25
CA ALA A 30 7.86 -3.81 -8.76
C ALA A 30 7.10 -2.55 -9.15
N GLU A 31 7.15 -1.54 -8.29
CA GLU A 31 6.61 -0.21 -8.53
C GLU A 31 7.67 0.67 -9.22
N GLU A 32 7.27 1.45 -10.22
CA GLU A 32 8.18 2.31 -10.98
C GLU A 32 8.87 3.35 -10.09
N GLU A 33 8.16 3.88 -9.09
CA GLU A 33 8.70 4.89 -8.17
C GLU A 33 9.99 4.45 -7.46
N ARG A 34 10.18 3.14 -7.30
CA ARG A 34 11.37 2.55 -6.67
C ARG A 34 12.60 2.78 -7.53
N PHE A 35 12.47 2.70 -8.85
CA PHE A 35 13.56 2.86 -9.82
C PHE A 35 13.81 4.33 -10.16
N VAL A 36 12.75 5.09 -10.45
CA VAL A 36 12.89 6.50 -10.89
C VAL A 36 13.08 7.49 -9.73
N ARG A 37 12.96 7.01 -8.49
CA ARG A 37 13.09 7.80 -7.24
C ARG A 37 12.11 8.98 -7.15
N ASP A 38 10.97 8.87 -7.84
CA ASP A 38 9.90 9.86 -7.92
C ASP A 38 8.62 9.27 -7.34
N LYS A 39 8.16 9.80 -6.20
CA LYS A 39 7.06 9.24 -5.42
C LYS A 39 5.75 9.29 -6.20
N HIS A 40 5.02 8.17 -6.22
CA HIS A 40 3.88 7.87 -7.07
C HIS A 40 4.17 7.86 -8.57
N ALA A 41 5.41 8.17 -9.00
CA ALA A 41 5.85 8.27 -10.37
C ALA A 41 4.78 8.89 -11.30
N LYS A 42 4.20 10.02 -10.87
CA LYS A 42 3.01 10.60 -11.50
C LYS A 42 3.28 10.88 -12.99
N ASN A 43 2.39 10.41 -13.85
CA ASN A 43 2.49 10.49 -15.32
C ASN A 43 3.67 9.73 -15.97
N ARG A 44 4.38 8.87 -15.23
CA ARG A 44 5.40 7.97 -15.78
C ARG A 44 4.76 6.68 -16.32
N MET A 45 5.54 5.92 -17.07
CA MET A 45 5.17 4.59 -17.56
C MET A 45 5.88 3.52 -16.72
N PRO A 46 5.33 2.30 -16.59
CA PRO A 46 6.01 1.20 -15.92
C PRO A 46 7.11 0.62 -16.83
N TYR A 47 8.16 1.39 -17.11
CA TYR A 47 9.24 0.97 -18.01
C TYR A 47 10.31 0.20 -17.25
N GLU A 48 10.90 0.81 -16.22
CA GLU A 48 11.96 0.18 -15.43
C GLU A 48 11.43 -1.03 -14.66
N SER A 49 10.21 -0.93 -14.12
CA SER A 49 9.53 -2.04 -13.46
C SER A 49 9.26 -3.22 -14.40
N ALA A 50 8.81 -2.97 -15.62
CA ALA A 50 8.57 -4.03 -16.61
C ALA A 50 9.88 -4.64 -17.11
N LYS A 51 10.89 -3.81 -17.38
CA LYS A 51 12.23 -4.25 -17.75
C LYS A 51 12.81 -5.17 -16.67
N PHE A 52 12.75 -4.75 -15.40
CA PHE A 52 13.16 -5.56 -14.27
C PHE A 52 12.45 -6.92 -14.24
N CYS A 53 11.13 -6.94 -14.45
CA CYS A 53 10.38 -8.20 -14.43
C CYS A 53 10.86 -9.19 -15.52
N LEU A 54 11.13 -8.71 -16.73
CA LEU A 54 11.65 -9.54 -17.83
C LEU A 54 13.07 -10.05 -17.53
N GLU A 55 13.95 -9.17 -17.05
CA GLU A 55 15.33 -9.51 -16.68
C GLU A 55 15.38 -10.52 -15.54
N GLN A 56 14.54 -10.33 -14.51
CA GLN A 56 14.44 -11.22 -13.35
C GLN A 56 14.00 -12.63 -13.72
N ALA A 57 13.18 -12.79 -14.76
CA ALA A 57 12.78 -14.08 -15.29
C ALA A 57 13.73 -14.63 -16.37
N GLY A 58 14.69 -13.84 -16.85
CA GLY A 58 15.61 -14.22 -17.92
C GLY A 58 14.92 -14.44 -19.28
N ILE A 59 13.78 -13.78 -19.52
CA ILE A 59 12.98 -13.95 -20.74
C ILE A 59 13.07 -12.73 -21.66
N LYS A 60 12.78 -12.94 -22.94
CA LYS A 60 12.69 -11.87 -23.94
C LYS A 60 11.24 -11.39 -24.07
N PRO A 61 11.03 -10.17 -24.59
CA PRO A 61 9.68 -9.68 -24.95
C PRO A 61 8.87 -10.64 -25.83
N SER A 62 9.54 -11.40 -26.71
CA SER A 62 8.90 -12.39 -27.59
C SER A 62 8.32 -13.60 -26.86
N ASP A 63 8.74 -13.83 -25.62
CA ASP A 63 8.35 -15.00 -24.82
C ASP A 63 7.08 -14.71 -23.99
N VAL A 64 6.65 -13.44 -23.95
CA VAL A 64 5.43 -13.03 -23.26
C VAL A 64 4.21 -13.28 -24.16
N ASP A 65 3.32 -14.16 -23.72
CA ASP A 65 2.10 -14.50 -24.47
C ASP A 65 1.06 -13.38 -24.45
N VAL A 66 1.00 -12.62 -23.35
CA VAL A 66 -0.03 -11.60 -23.10
C VAL A 66 0.48 -10.48 -22.23
N VAL A 67 0.05 -9.26 -22.56
CA VAL A 67 0.15 -8.11 -21.66
C VAL A 67 -1.24 -7.77 -21.11
N ALA A 68 -1.43 -7.91 -19.80
CA ALA A 68 -2.67 -7.56 -19.13
C ALA A 68 -2.62 -6.11 -18.63
N ILE A 69 -3.70 -5.34 -18.84
CA ILE A 69 -3.80 -3.95 -18.36
C ILE A 69 -5.08 -3.71 -17.54
N PRO A 70 -4.99 -3.05 -16.38
CA PRO A 70 -6.12 -2.79 -15.47
C PRO A 70 -6.89 -1.52 -15.87
N PHE A 71 -7.24 -1.44 -17.15
CA PHE A 71 -8.07 -0.36 -17.68
C PHE A 71 -8.81 -0.86 -18.92
N ALA A 72 -10.14 -0.85 -18.87
CA ALA A 72 -11.00 -1.39 -19.91
C ALA A 72 -11.92 -0.34 -20.54
N PRO A 73 -12.41 -0.58 -21.78
CA PRO A 73 -13.46 0.25 -22.35
C PRO A 73 -14.79 -0.01 -21.63
N ILE A 74 -15.45 1.06 -21.18
CA ILE A 74 -16.78 0.99 -20.55
C ILE A 74 -17.85 1.18 -21.61
N SER A 75 -18.90 0.35 -21.59
CA SER A 75 -20.01 0.42 -22.55
C SER A 75 -20.83 1.70 -22.37
N LEU A 76 -21.35 2.24 -23.48
CA LEU A 76 -22.32 3.34 -23.46
C LEU A 76 -23.69 2.88 -22.94
N PHE A 77 -24.00 1.60 -23.06
CA PHE A 77 -25.26 1.00 -22.60
C PHE A 77 -25.23 0.59 -21.13
N GLY A 78 -24.08 0.69 -20.46
CA GLY A 78 -23.95 0.43 -19.03
C GLY A 78 -24.24 1.67 -18.18
N GLU A 79 -24.57 1.46 -16.91
CA GLU A 79 -25.01 2.53 -16.00
C GLU A 79 -23.90 3.53 -15.63
N ALA A 80 -22.65 3.08 -15.59
CA ALA A 80 -21.52 3.84 -15.05
C ALA A 80 -21.36 5.26 -15.62
N ARG A 81 -21.45 5.42 -16.95
CA ARG A 81 -21.32 6.73 -17.61
C ARG A 81 -22.53 7.62 -17.36
N TRP A 82 -23.72 7.03 -17.35
CA TRP A 82 -24.97 7.74 -17.13
C TRP A 82 -25.12 8.18 -15.68
N HIS A 83 -24.68 7.35 -14.72
CA HIS A 83 -24.60 7.72 -13.31
C HIS A 83 -23.70 8.93 -13.11
N TYR A 84 -22.47 8.88 -13.64
CA TYR A 84 -21.54 10.01 -13.61
C TYR A 84 -22.17 11.28 -14.19
N ALA A 85 -22.77 11.20 -15.38
CA ALA A 85 -23.39 12.35 -16.04
C ALA A 85 -24.58 12.92 -15.24
N LYS A 86 -25.45 12.05 -14.70
CA LYS A 86 -26.62 12.43 -13.89
C LYS A 86 -26.21 13.11 -12.60
N ARG A 87 -25.24 12.53 -11.88
CA ARG A 87 -24.81 13.03 -10.56
C ARG A 87 -23.98 14.31 -10.69
N TYR A 88 -23.23 14.47 -11.79
CA TYR A 88 -22.52 15.70 -12.13
C TYR A 88 -23.29 16.61 -13.10
N TRP A 89 -24.63 16.65 -13.02
CA TRP A 89 -25.46 17.49 -13.90
C TRP A 89 -25.06 18.98 -13.91
N TYR A 90 -24.47 19.47 -12.81
CA TYR A 90 -23.97 20.84 -12.68
C TYR A 90 -22.65 21.12 -13.43
N ALA A 91 -22.03 20.09 -14.01
CA ALA A 91 -20.83 20.16 -14.84
C ALA A 91 -21.12 19.55 -16.23
N PRO A 92 -21.95 20.23 -17.06
CA PRO A 92 -22.47 19.66 -18.30
C PRO A 92 -21.38 19.30 -19.32
N ASP A 93 -20.25 20.03 -19.34
CA ASP A 93 -19.07 19.71 -20.15
C ASP A 93 -18.53 18.32 -19.81
N ARG A 94 -18.40 18.00 -18.52
CA ARG A 94 -17.89 16.71 -18.03
C ARG A 94 -18.89 15.59 -18.23
N ALA A 95 -20.17 15.86 -18.01
CA ALA A 95 -21.24 14.90 -18.24
C ALA A 95 -21.32 14.47 -19.72
N LEU A 96 -21.27 15.43 -20.64
CA LEU A 96 -21.26 15.16 -22.09
C LEU A 96 -19.98 14.42 -22.52
N ASP A 97 -18.82 14.82 -22.01
CA ASP A 97 -17.55 14.13 -22.26
C ASP A 97 -17.60 12.66 -21.80
N ALA A 98 -18.23 12.38 -20.66
CA ALA A 98 -18.37 11.01 -20.15
C ALA A 98 -19.25 10.13 -21.05
N ILE A 99 -20.35 10.67 -21.57
CA ILE A 99 -21.26 9.94 -22.45
C ILE A 99 -20.61 9.72 -23.83
N LEU A 100 -20.22 10.80 -24.50
CA LEU A 100 -19.77 10.78 -25.89
C LEU A 100 -18.33 10.29 -26.05
N MET A 101 -17.46 10.62 -25.10
CA MET A 101 -16.02 10.36 -25.16
C MET A 101 -15.51 9.51 -23.99
N GLY A 102 -16.36 8.74 -23.31
CA GLY A 102 -15.98 8.00 -22.09
C GLY A 102 -14.79 7.05 -22.24
N ASN A 103 -14.57 6.48 -23.43
CA ASN A 103 -13.40 5.62 -23.71
C ASN A 103 -12.15 6.38 -24.19
N ARG A 104 -12.16 7.72 -24.19
CA ARG A 104 -10.99 8.55 -24.56
C ARG A 104 -9.81 8.30 -23.61
N ARG A 105 -10.09 8.10 -22.32
CA ARG A 105 -9.06 7.74 -21.32
C ARG A 105 -8.45 6.37 -21.67
N TYR A 106 -9.27 5.35 -21.92
CA TYR A 106 -8.79 4.03 -22.34
C TYR A 106 -7.92 4.07 -23.62
N LYS A 107 -8.37 4.77 -24.67
CA LYS A 107 -7.58 4.91 -25.91
C LYS A 107 -6.21 5.53 -25.65
N ARG A 108 -6.12 6.55 -24.79
CA ARG A 108 -4.86 7.17 -24.38
C ARG A 108 -3.99 6.22 -23.56
N TYR A 109 -4.60 5.46 -22.63
CA TYR A 109 -3.93 4.45 -21.82
C TYR A 109 -3.25 3.42 -22.71
N ARG A 110 -4.03 2.80 -23.61
CA ARG A 110 -3.54 1.78 -24.54
C ARG A 110 -2.43 2.32 -25.43
N LYS A 111 -2.57 3.54 -25.97
CA LYS A 111 -1.52 4.15 -26.80
C LYS A 111 -0.20 4.29 -26.05
N LYS A 112 -0.24 4.77 -24.80
CA LYS A 112 0.96 4.90 -23.98
C LYS A 112 1.58 3.53 -23.67
N ILE A 113 0.76 2.54 -23.30
CA ILE A 113 1.23 1.17 -23.03
C ILE A 113 1.94 0.57 -24.24
N VAL A 114 1.33 0.67 -25.43
CA VAL A 114 1.96 0.20 -26.68
C VAL A 114 3.31 0.87 -26.90
N TRP A 115 3.39 2.19 -26.71
CA TRP A 115 4.65 2.92 -26.82
C TRP A 115 5.71 2.42 -25.81
N CYS A 116 5.33 2.17 -24.56
CA CYS A 116 6.24 1.61 -23.54
C CYS A 116 6.76 0.23 -23.96
N LEU A 117 5.86 -0.64 -24.44
CA LEU A 117 6.20 -1.99 -24.89
C LEU A 117 7.13 -1.94 -26.12
N GLU A 118 6.93 -1.00 -27.05
CA GLU A 118 7.88 -0.75 -28.15
C GLU A 118 9.28 -0.42 -27.63
N GLN A 119 9.39 0.45 -26.61
CA GLN A 119 10.70 0.79 -26.02
C GLN A 119 11.36 -0.41 -25.34
N LEU A 120 10.57 -1.32 -24.79
CA LEU A 120 11.04 -2.57 -24.18
C LEU A 120 11.40 -3.66 -25.21
N GLY A 121 11.24 -3.39 -26.51
CA GLY A 121 11.58 -4.32 -27.59
C GLY A 121 10.48 -5.30 -27.98
N PHE A 122 9.22 -5.05 -27.59
CA PHE A 122 8.09 -5.81 -28.10
C PHE A 122 7.76 -5.44 -29.55
N ASP A 123 7.28 -6.41 -30.33
CA ASP A 123 6.69 -6.16 -31.65
C ASP A 123 5.20 -5.77 -31.51
N PRO A 124 4.79 -4.53 -31.82
CA PRO A 124 3.41 -4.06 -31.69
C PRO A 124 2.40 -4.83 -32.52
N LYS A 125 2.86 -5.53 -33.57
CA LYS A 125 1.99 -6.33 -34.44
C LYS A 125 1.69 -7.71 -33.87
N LYS A 126 2.54 -8.22 -32.97
CA LYS A 126 2.42 -9.55 -32.37
C LYS A 126 1.88 -9.51 -30.94
N ILE A 127 1.97 -8.36 -30.29
CA ILE A 127 1.59 -8.23 -28.89
C ILE A 127 0.08 -8.39 -28.68
N LYS A 128 -0.30 -9.31 -27.80
CA LYS A 128 -1.68 -9.46 -27.35
C LYS A 128 -1.88 -8.66 -26.05
N ILE A 129 -2.63 -7.56 -26.14
CA ILE A 129 -2.99 -6.75 -24.97
C ILE A 129 -4.41 -7.10 -24.54
N GLU A 130 -4.58 -7.48 -23.28
CA GLU A 130 -5.85 -7.89 -22.70
C GLU A 130 -6.29 -6.88 -21.62
N PRO A 131 -7.33 -6.07 -21.89
CA PRO A 131 -7.84 -5.12 -20.91
C PRO A 131 -8.72 -5.81 -19.88
N VAL A 132 -8.50 -5.47 -18.61
CA VAL A 132 -9.28 -5.89 -17.44
C VAL A 132 -9.85 -4.64 -16.78
N GLU A 133 -11.13 -4.66 -16.42
CA GLU A 133 -11.75 -3.54 -15.68
C GLU A 133 -10.97 -3.26 -14.39
N HIS A 134 -10.75 -1.99 -14.07
CA HIS A 134 -9.86 -1.60 -12.97
C HIS A 134 -10.25 -2.22 -11.62
N HIS A 135 -11.54 -2.17 -11.27
CA HIS A 135 -12.05 -2.77 -10.03
C HIS A 135 -12.03 -4.29 -10.06
N LEU A 136 -12.17 -4.91 -11.23
CA LEU A 136 -12.00 -6.35 -11.39
C LEU A 136 -10.52 -6.75 -11.20
N ALA A 137 -9.58 -5.90 -11.63
CA ALA A 137 -8.16 -6.10 -11.34
C ALA A 137 -7.88 -6.00 -9.83
N HIS A 138 -8.47 -5.05 -9.10
CA HIS A 138 -8.38 -5.03 -7.63
C HIS A 138 -9.01 -6.28 -6.99
N ALA A 139 -10.22 -6.66 -7.39
CA ALA A 139 -10.90 -7.85 -6.90
C ALA A 139 -10.03 -9.11 -7.12
N SER A 140 -9.43 -9.23 -8.31
CA SER A 140 -8.53 -10.32 -8.68
C SER A 140 -7.23 -10.31 -7.88
N SER A 141 -6.61 -9.15 -7.63
CA SER A 141 -5.38 -9.07 -6.84
C SER A 141 -5.60 -9.45 -5.37
N ALA A 142 -6.82 -9.34 -4.84
CA ALA A 142 -7.16 -9.91 -3.54
C ALA A 142 -7.52 -11.40 -3.66
N TYR A 143 -8.57 -11.73 -4.40
CA TYR A 143 -9.15 -13.07 -4.41
C TYR A 143 -8.18 -14.14 -4.94
N HIS A 144 -7.58 -13.95 -6.12
CA HIS A 144 -6.68 -14.97 -6.68
C HIS A 144 -5.39 -15.12 -5.86
N CYS A 145 -4.92 -14.03 -5.24
CA CYS A 145 -3.72 -14.06 -4.41
C CYS A 145 -3.99 -14.61 -2.99
N SER A 146 -5.24 -14.67 -2.54
CA SER A 146 -5.60 -15.19 -1.21
C SER A 146 -5.41 -16.70 -1.08
N GLY A 147 -5.50 -17.43 -2.19
CA GLY A 147 -5.54 -18.89 -2.22
C GLY A 147 -6.89 -19.50 -1.83
N PHE A 148 -7.92 -18.69 -1.58
CA PHE A 148 -9.27 -19.18 -1.27
C PHE A 148 -9.92 -19.84 -2.49
N LYS A 149 -10.54 -21.00 -2.27
CA LYS A 149 -11.23 -21.78 -3.31
C LYS A 149 -12.74 -21.81 -3.12
N GLU A 150 -13.17 -21.81 -1.86
CA GLU A 150 -14.57 -21.71 -1.46
C GLU A 150 -15.18 -20.35 -1.85
N LYS A 151 -16.51 -20.27 -1.76
CA LYS A 151 -17.25 -19.04 -2.01
C LYS A 151 -16.80 -17.95 -1.04
N THR A 152 -16.09 -16.96 -1.56
CA THR A 152 -15.41 -15.92 -0.78
C THR A 152 -16.00 -14.57 -1.13
N ALA A 153 -16.36 -13.77 -0.13
CA ALA A 153 -16.76 -12.39 -0.36
C ALA A 153 -15.57 -11.57 -0.90
N ILE A 154 -15.84 -10.65 -1.83
CA ILE A 154 -14.82 -9.76 -2.41
C ILE A 154 -15.30 -8.32 -2.26
N LEU A 155 -14.44 -7.50 -1.68
CA LEU A 155 -14.62 -6.07 -1.52
C LEU A 155 -13.51 -5.32 -2.26
N GLY A 156 -13.88 -4.28 -3.00
CA GLY A 156 -12.97 -3.28 -3.55
C GLY A 156 -13.45 -1.90 -3.15
N ILE A 157 -12.67 -1.12 -2.41
CA ILE A 157 -12.98 0.30 -2.15
C ILE A 157 -11.78 1.12 -2.60
N ASP A 158 -12.00 2.00 -3.58
CA ASP A 158 -10.95 2.82 -4.16
C ASP A 158 -11.41 4.27 -4.41
N GLY A 159 -10.49 5.13 -4.83
CA GLY A 159 -10.81 6.48 -5.28
C GLY A 159 -11.70 6.45 -6.52
N LYS A 160 -11.17 5.94 -7.65
CA LYS A 160 -11.87 5.86 -8.94
C LYS A 160 -11.05 5.10 -9.99
N GLY A 161 -11.64 4.05 -10.55
CA GLY A 161 -11.13 3.37 -11.75
C GLY A 161 -11.47 4.11 -13.06
N GLU A 162 -12.17 3.43 -13.97
CA GLU A 162 -12.76 4.07 -15.14
C GLU A 162 -13.88 5.02 -14.72
N TYR A 163 -14.82 4.48 -13.95
CA TYR A 163 -15.98 5.16 -13.36
C TYR A 163 -16.36 4.56 -12.00
N ALA A 164 -16.16 3.25 -11.83
CA ALA A 164 -16.42 2.57 -10.58
C ALA A 164 -15.49 3.06 -9.46
N THR A 165 -16.02 3.08 -8.26
CA THR A 165 -15.39 3.58 -7.02
C THR A 165 -15.36 2.49 -5.95
N THR A 166 -16.35 1.59 -5.99
CA THR A 166 -16.48 0.47 -5.07
C THR A 166 -16.99 -0.75 -5.85
N PHE A 167 -16.50 -1.93 -5.49
CA PHE A 167 -16.88 -3.23 -6.05
C PHE A 167 -17.28 -4.19 -4.92
N PHE A 168 -18.42 -4.85 -5.10
CA PHE A 168 -18.86 -5.98 -4.29
C PHE A 168 -19.03 -7.18 -5.21
N GLY A 169 -18.49 -8.32 -4.80
CA GLY A 169 -18.62 -9.56 -5.53
C GLY A 169 -18.33 -10.76 -4.66
N TYR A 170 -18.28 -11.93 -5.29
CA TYR A 170 -17.77 -13.13 -4.69
C TYR A 170 -16.92 -13.92 -5.65
N GLY A 171 -15.94 -14.64 -5.11
CA GLY A 171 -15.08 -15.55 -5.84
C GLY A 171 -15.43 -16.99 -5.48
N GLU A 172 -15.58 -17.86 -6.47
CA GLU A 172 -15.73 -19.30 -6.23
C GLU A 172 -15.01 -20.10 -7.32
N ASN A 173 -14.14 -21.04 -6.91
CA ASN A 173 -13.33 -21.85 -7.83
C ASN A 173 -12.55 -21.01 -8.87
N GLY A 174 -12.05 -19.84 -8.46
CA GLY A 174 -11.32 -18.89 -9.31
C GLY A 174 -12.19 -17.96 -10.14
N LYS A 175 -13.51 -18.15 -10.21
CA LYS A 175 -14.41 -17.26 -10.94
C LYS A 175 -14.88 -16.12 -10.05
N ILE A 176 -14.74 -14.88 -10.53
CA ILE A 176 -15.24 -13.68 -9.86
C ILE A 176 -16.62 -13.31 -10.41
N HIS A 177 -17.59 -13.21 -9.52
CA HIS A 177 -18.97 -12.82 -9.78
C HIS A 177 -19.24 -11.44 -9.16
N LYS A 178 -19.55 -10.46 -9.99
CA LYS A 178 -19.90 -9.10 -9.55
C LYS A 178 -21.33 -9.07 -9.01
N ILE A 179 -21.52 -8.49 -7.82
CA ILE A 179 -22.82 -8.24 -7.19
C ILE A 179 -23.26 -6.80 -7.42
N LYS A 180 -22.39 -5.82 -7.10
CA LYS A 180 -22.70 -4.39 -7.17
C LYS A 180 -21.44 -3.58 -7.41
N GLU A 181 -21.60 -2.46 -8.11
CA GLU A 181 -20.62 -1.39 -8.14
C GLU A 181 -21.27 -0.06 -7.74
N PHE A 182 -20.48 0.81 -7.13
CA PHE A 182 -20.79 2.25 -7.06
C PHE A 182 -19.93 3.00 -8.05
N PHE A 183 -20.43 4.15 -8.52
CA PHE A 183 -19.78 4.97 -9.53
C PHE A 183 -19.59 6.41 -9.06
N ASP A 184 -18.52 7.03 -9.52
CA ASP A 184 -18.18 8.43 -9.27
C ASP A 184 -19.37 9.35 -9.64
N PRO A 185 -19.78 10.32 -8.78
CA PRO A 185 -19.13 10.86 -7.56
C PRO A 185 -19.22 10.03 -6.29
N ASP A 186 -19.95 8.91 -6.29
CA ASP A 186 -20.30 8.21 -5.06
C ASP A 186 -19.13 7.30 -4.62
N SER A 187 -18.07 7.94 -4.11
CA SER A 187 -16.80 7.35 -3.72
C SER A 187 -16.47 7.66 -2.26
N LEU A 188 -16.39 6.63 -1.41
CA LEU A 188 -15.87 6.80 -0.05
C LEU A 188 -14.38 7.15 -0.05
N GLY A 189 -13.59 6.56 -0.95
CA GLY A 189 -12.18 6.88 -1.11
C GLY A 189 -11.97 8.34 -1.54
N GLY A 190 -12.78 8.79 -2.51
CA GLY A 190 -12.80 10.19 -2.93
C GLY A 190 -13.17 11.15 -1.79
N LEU A 191 -14.18 10.79 -0.98
CA LEU A 191 -14.61 11.61 0.15
C LEU A 191 -13.50 11.72 1.20
N TYR A 192 -12.88 10.60 1.54
CA TYR A 192 -11.75 10.56 2.46
C TYR A 192 -10.56 11.40 1.93
N GLY A 193 -10.28 11.32 0.63
CA GLY A 193 -9.28 12.14 -0.06
C GLY A 193 -9.60 13.64 -0.03
N ALA A 194 -10.87 14.02 -0.23
CA ALA A 194 -11.31 15.42 -0.16
C ALA A 194 -11.13 16.01 1.24
N ILE A 195 -11.46 15.25 2.30
CA ILE A 195 -11.22 15.67 3.68
C ILE A 195 -9.72 15.65 4.01
N THR A 196 -8.94 14.73 3.43
CA THR A 196 -7.48 14.73 3.55
C THR A 196 -6.88 16.04 3.05
N GLU A 197 -7.33 16.53 1.89
CA GLU A 197 -6.91 17.85 1.38
C GLU A 197 -7.40 19.00 2.28
N PHE A 198 -8.62 18.92 2.81
CA PHE A 198 -9.16 19.91 3.75
C PHE A 198 -8.30 20.01 5.04
N LEU A 199 -7.79 18.87 5.51
CA LEU A 199 -6.89 18.78 6.67
C LEU A 199 -5.44 19.17 6.35
N GLY A 200 -5.19 19.71 5.16
CA GLY A 200 -3.88 20.25 4.78
C GLY A 200 -2.88 19.20 4.29
N PHE A 201 -3.30 17.96 4.11
CA PHE A 201 -2.45 16.90 3.58
C PHE A 201 -2.63 16.73 2.06
N GLU A 202 -1.69 16.04 1.42
CA GLU A 202 -1.76 15.78 -0.02
C GLU A 202 -2.58 14.52 -0.29
N MET A 203 -3.56 14.57 -1.19
CA MET A 203 -4.29 13.37 -1.63
C MET A 203 -3.33 12.37 -2.31
N LEU A 204 -3.58 11.07 -2.12
CA LEU A 204 -2.73 9.91 -2.49
C LEU A 204 -1.54 9.66 -1.55
N ASP A 205 -1.20 10.61 -0.66
CA ASP A 205 -0.13 10.45 0.34
C ASP A 205 -0.55 10.83 1.76
N GLY A 206 -1.70 11.44 1.95
CA GLY A 206 -2.12 12.08 3.19
C GLY A 206 -3.13 11.25 3.97
N GLU A 207 -3.76 10.27 3.34
CA GLU A 207 -4.88 9.53 3.89
C GLU A 207 -4.46 8.76 5.15
N PHE A 208 -3.25 8.18 5.15
CA PHE A 208 -2.72 7.51 6.35
C PHE A 208 -2.40 8.50 7.49
N LYS A 209 -2.18 9.78 7.17
CA LYS A 209 -1.99 10.84 8.17
C LYS A 209 -3.31 11.16 8.85
N VAL A 210 -4.40 11.28 8.09
CA VAL A 210 -5.76 11.42 8.65
C VAL A 210 -6.09 10.23 9.56
N MET A 211 -5.83 9.01 9.09
CA MET A 211 -6.02 7.80 9.90
C MET A 211 -5.16 7.79 11.17
N GLY A 212 -3.91 8.24 11.09
CA GLY A 212 -3.01 8.33 12.25
C GLY A 212 -3.34 9.47 13.22
N MET A 213 -4.00 10.52 12.73
CA MET A 213 -4.45 11.67 13.52
C MET A 213 -5.80 11.41 14.21
N ALA A 214 -6.63 10.53 13.64
CA ALA A 214 -7.97 10.23 14.15
C ALA A 214 -8.04 9.80 15.64
N PRO A 215 -7.11 8.99 16.20
CA PRO A 215 -7.15 8.60 17.61
C PRO A 215 -7.01 9.76 18.60
N TYR A 216 -6.47 10.91 18.15
CA TYR A 216 -6.27 12.09 18.98
C TYR A 216 -7.53 12.96 19.08
N GLY A 217 -8.57 12.66 18.29
CA GLY A 217 -9.81 13.43 18.27
C GLY A 217 -11.02 12.64 18.79
N ASP A 218 -11.97 13.39 19.33
CA ASP A 218 -13.32 12.92 19.60
C ASP A 218 -14.23 13.03 18.34
N ALA A 219 -14.69 11.89 17.83
CA ALA A 219 -15.59 11.78 16.68
C ALA A 219 -17.04 12.22 16.96
N SER A 220 -17.42 12.41 18.23
CA SER A 220 -18.77 12.85 18.60
C SER A 220 -18.95 14.37 18.53
N LYS A 221 -17.85 15.15 18.47
CA LYS A 221 -17.90 16.61 18.45
C LYS A 221 -18.45 17.19 17.15
N TYR A 222 -18.30 16.49 16.02
CA TYR A 222 -18.77 16.97 14.72
C TYR A 222 -19.49 15.87 13.94
N ASP A 223 -20.75 16.13 13.59
CA ASP A 223 -21.54 15.19 12.80
C ASP A 223 -21.25 15.33 11.30
N PHE A 224 -20.55 14.33 10.75
CA PHE A 224 -20.21 14.25 9.33
C PHE A 224 -21.28 13.53 8.48
N SER A 225 -22.40 13.10 9.05
CA SER A 225 -23.50 12.41 8.33
C SER A 225 -24.03 13.18 7.11
N ARG A 226 -23.92 14.51 7.10
CA ARG A 226 -24.31 15.36 5.96
C ARG A 226 -23.42 15.20 4.72
N LEU A 227 -22.23 14.62 4.85
CA LEU A 227 -21.30 14.39 3.75
C LEU A 227 -21.65 13.16 2.92
N ALA A 228 -22.19 12.12 3.55
CA ALA A 228 -22.54 10.87 2.90
C ALA A 228 -23.52 10.03 3.70
N SER A 229 -24.40 9.32 3.00
CA SER A 229 -25.29 8.30 3.57
C SER A 229 -25.29 7.02 2.74
N PHE A 230 -25.64 5.92 3.40
CA PHE A 230 -25.93 4.65 2.75
C PHE A 230 -27.34 4.20 3.15
N GLU A 231 -28.27 4.30 2.21
CA GLU A 231 -29.69 4.02 2.44
C GLU A 231 -30.25 3.20 1.28
N ASN A 232 -31.06 2.19 1.59
CA ASN A 232 -31.72 1.32 0.60
C ASN A 232 -30.76 0.69 -0.43
N GLY A 233 -29.54 0.35 -0.02
CA GLY A 233 -28.54 -0.20 -0.93
C GLY A 233 -27.94 0.83 -1.89
N GLU A 234 -27.93 2.11 -1.55
CA GLU A 234 -27.27 3.13 -2.35
C GLU A 234 -26.38 4.03 -1.49
N LEU A 235 -25.10 4.14 -1.87
CA LEU A 235 -24.18 5.11 -1.31
C LEU A 235 -24.38 6.44 -2.04
N VAL A 236 -24.64 7.51 -1.29
CA VAL A 236 -24.79 8.86 -1.84
C VAL A 236 -23.81 9.79 -1.16
N ILE A 237 -22.88 10.35 -1.93
CA ILE A 237 -22.00 11.42 -1.49
C ILE A 237 -22.67 12.77 -1.75
N ASN A 238 -22.59 13.68 -0.79
CA ASN A 238 -23.13 15.01 -0.94
C ASN A 238 -22.17 15.90 -1.77
N THR A 239 -22.45 15.96 -3.08
CA THR A 239 -21.69 16.76 -4.07
C THR A 239 -21.90 18.27 -3.96
N GLU A 240 -22.56 18.74 -2.90
CA GLU A 240 -22.48 20.14 -2.49
C GLU A 240 -21.26 20.43 -1.63
N TYR A 241 -20.65 19.42 -1.00
CA TYR A 241 -19.51 19.57 -0.08
C TYR A 241 -18.24 18.91 -0.59
N ALA A 242 -18.31 17.67 -1.07
CA ALA A 242 -17.15 16.84 -1.40
C ALA A 242 -17.34 16.06 -2.72
N ASN A 243 -16.26 15.45 -3.21
CA ASN A 243 -16.18 14.80 -4.53
C ASN A 243 -16.62 15.71 -5.68
N VAL A 244 -16.31 17.00 -5.57
CA VAL A 244 -16.79 18.01 -6.51
C VAL A 244 -15.85 18.19 -7.71
N ILE A 245 -16.43 18.54 -8.85
CA ILE A 245 -15.70 18.84 -10.09
C ILE A 245 -16.09 20.21 -10.66
N GLY A 246 -15.36 20.66 -11.66
CA GLY A 246 -15.68 21.87 -12.42
C GLY A 246 -15.76 23.11 -11.53
N LEU A 247 -16.87 23.83 -11.65
CA LEU A 247 -17.07 25.13 -10.98
C LEU A 247 -17.31 25.03 -9.48
N ARG A 248 -17.71 23.87 -8.95
CA ARG A 248 -17.97 23.69 -7.51
C ARG A 248 -16.70 23.50 -6.68
N ARG A 249 -15.54 23.29 -7.31
CA ARG A 249 -14.28 23.13 -6.60
C ARG A 249 -13.91 24.40 -5.86
N TYR A 250 -13.57 24.26 -4.58
CA TYR A 250 -12.79 25.28 -3.88
C TYR A 250 -11.45 25.46 -4.60
N LYS A 251 -11.02 26.72 -4.77
CA LYS A 251 -9.77 27.06 -5.43
C LYS A 251 -8.98 28.01 -4.55
N GLU A 252 -7.70 27.69 -4.37
CA GLU A 252 -6.76 28.51 -3.64
C GLU A 252 -5.42 28.46 -4.36
N LYS A 253 -4.78 29.62 -4.54
CA LYS A 253 -3.45 29.74 -5.20
C LYS A 253 -3.36 29.00 -6.55
N GLY A 254 -4.45 29.02 -7.32
CA GLY A 254 -4.53 28.35 -8.63
C GLY A 254 -4.73 26.83 -8.59
N LYS A 255 -4.71 26.20 -7.41
CA LYS A 255 -5.03 24.77 -7.22
C LYS A 255 -6.53 24.61 -6.93
N GLY A 256 -7.17 23.64 -7.59
CA GLY A 256 -8.56 23.26 -7.31
C GLY A 256 -8.62 21.97 -6.50
N PHE A 257 -9.44 21.95 -5.46
CA PHE A 257 -9.60 20.85 -4.51
C PHE A 257 -10.86 20.04 -4.78
N TYR A 258 -10.93 18.81 -4.25
CA TYR A 258 -12.11 17.93 -4.40
C TYR A 258 -13.25 18.22 -3.42
N PHE A 259 -13.16 19.31 -2.65
CA PHE A 259 -14.24 19.86 -1.83
C PHE A 259 -14.68 21.25 -2.32
N SER A 260 -15.85 21.70 -1.86
CA SER A 260 -16.45 22.98 -2.25
C SER A 260 -16.24 24.08 -1.19
N PRO A 261 -16.50 25.36 -1.54
CA PRO A 261 -16.52 26.45 -0.56
C PRO A 261 -17.47 26.21 0.62
N LYS A 262 -18.56 25.43 0.45
CA LYS A 262 -19.48 25.11 1.55
C LYS A 262 -18.82 24.32 2.68
N LEU A 263 -17.77 23.54 2.38
CA LEU A 263 -17.01 22.85 3.42
C LEU A 263 -16.25 23.85 4.29
N ILE A 264 -15.72 24.92 3.69
CA ILE A 264 -15.04 26.01 4.40
C ILE A 264 -16.04 26.84 5.22
N GLU A 265 -17.20 27.14 4.65
CA GLU A 265 -18.28 27.84 5.36
C GLU A 265 -18.77 27.07 6.59
N TRP A 266 -18.75 25.73 6.54
CA TRP A 266 -19.20 24.88 7.63
C TRP A 266 -18.12 24.58 8.68
N LEU A 267 -16.95 24.11 8.25
CA LEU A 267 -15.88 23.62 9.14
C LEU A 267 -14.80 24.68 9.42
N GLY A 268 -14.93 25.88 8.84
CA GLY A 268 -13.91 26.92 8.94
C GLY A 268 -12.78 26.72 7.92
N PRO A 269 -11.66 27.44 8.08
CA PRO A 269 -10.58 27.43 7.11
C PRO A 269 -9.97 26.03 6.95
N LYS A 270 -9.42 25.79 5.76
CA LYS A 270 -8.57 24.63 5.49
C LYS A 270 -7.35 24.68 6.43
N ARG A 271 -6.95 23.54 7.01
CA ARG A 271 -5.76 23.47 7.87
C ARG A 271 -4.48 23.82 7.11
N GLU A 272 -3.58 24.54 7.77
CA GLU A 272 -2.22 24.81 7.31
C GLU A 272 -1.21 24.31 8.35
N GLY A 273 -0.10 23.71 7.91
CA GLY A 273 0.97 23.21 8.78
C GLY A 273 0.85 21.73 9.21
N ASP A 274 1.80 21.30 10.04
CA ASP A 274 2.01 19.88 10.42
C ASP A 274 1.56 19.55 11.87
N ILE A 275 1.12 20.52 12.67
CA ILE A 275 0.77 20.32 14.09
C ILE A 275 -0.64 19.74 14.22
N ALA A 276 -0.83 18.70 15.04
CA ALA A 276 -2.17 18.21 15.37
C ALA A 276 -2.86 19.22 16.29
N ASP A 277 -3.74 20.04 15.71
CA ASP A 277 -4.42 21.15 16.34
C ASP A 277 -5.94 20.97 16.36
N GLU A 278 -6.58 21.53 17.39
CA GLU A 278 -8.03 21.65 17.41
C GLU A 278 -8.48 22.77 16.44
N PRO A 279 -9.59 22.59 15.71
CA PRO A 279 -10.54 21.48 15.77
C PRO A 279 -10.23 20.29 14.84
N TYR A 280 -9.13 20.33 14.07
CA TYR A 280 -8.88 19.41 12.95
C TYR A 280 -8.67 17.95 13.36
N ILE A 281 -8.13 17.69 14.55
CA ILE A 281 -8.07 16.33 15.12
C ILE A 281 -9.46 15.69 15.24
N HIS A 282 -10.48 16.48 15.60
CA HIS A 282 -11.87 16.02 15.69
C HIS A 282 -12.49 15.77 14.32
N TYR A 283 -12.10 16.56 13.30
CA TYR A 283 -12.53 16.32 11.92
C TYR A 283 -11.95 15.02 11.36
N ALA A 284 -10.68 14.71 11.65
CA ALA A 284 -10.08 13.43 11.28
C ALA A 284 -10.79 12.26 11.97
N ALA A 285 -11.06 12.37 13.27
CA ALA A 285 -11.82 11.36 14.02
C ALA A 285 -13.22 11.14 13.44
N SER A 286 -13.95 12.23 13.16
CA SER A 286 -15.31 12.20 12.62
C SER A 286 -15.36 11.60 11.20
N MET A 287 -14.40 11.95 10.34
CA MET A 287 -14.28 11.36 9.00
C MET A 287 -13.91 9.89 9.05
N GLN A 288 -12.96 9.50 9.91
CA GLN A 288 -12.59 8.09 10.08
C GLN A 288 -13.80 7.26 10.56
N ALA A 289 -14.55 7.77 11.54
CA ALA A 289 -15.75 7.10 12.05
C ALA A 289 -16.86 6.97 10.98
N LEU A 290 -17.10 8.02 10.19
CA LEU A 290 -18.07 7.98 9.08
C LEU A 290 -17.64 6.97 8.01
N PHE A 291 -16.37 6.98 7.63
CA PHE A 291 -15.81 6.06 6.64
C PHE A 291 -16.00 4.60 7.06
N GLU A 292 -15.64 4.27 8.31
CA GLU A 292 -15.82 2.94 8.88
C GLU A 292 -17.28 2.53 8.95
N LYS A 293 -18.16 3.43 9.41
CA LYS A 293 -19.60 3.18 9.50
C LYS A 293 -20.20 2.80 8.15
N LEU A 294 -19.98 3.62 7.13
CA LEU A 294 -20.55 3.41 5.80
C LEU A 294 -19.96 2.16 5.14
N ALA A 295 -18.65 1.91 5.28
CA ALA A 295 -18.02 0.70 4.78
C ALA A 295 -18.63 -0.57 5.40
N LEU A 296 -18.80 -0.60 6.72
CA LEU A 296 -19.41 -1.73 7.42
C LEU A 296 -20.87 -1.95 7.03
N GLN A 297 -21.67 -0.88 6.90
CA GLN A 297 -23.05 -0.99 6.44
C GLN A 297 -23.16 -1.58 5.02
N MET A 298 -22.25 -1.21 4.12
CA MET A 298 -22.22 -1.79 2.77
C MET A 298 -21.77 -3.26 2.80
N ILE A 299 -20.80 -3.62 3.65
CA ILE A 299 -20.39 -5.02 3.85
C ILE A 299 -21.58 -5.86 4.34
N ASP A 300 -22.30 -5.37 5.36
CA ASP A 300 -23.49 -6.04 5.89
C ASP A 300 -24.54 -6.28 4.81
N HIS A 301 -24.79 -5.26 3.98
CA HIS A 301 -25.83 -5.30 2.96
C HIS A 301 -25.50 -6.21 1.77
N TYR A 302 -24.27 -6.15 1.23
CA TYR A 302 -23.92 -6.87 0.00
C TYR A 302 -23.18 -8.19 0.20
N LEU A 303 -22.44 -8.32 1.30
CA LEU A 303 -21.54 -9.45 1.54
C LEU A 303 -21.96 -10.29 2.74
N GLY A 304 -22.85 -9.79 3.60
CA GLY A 304 -23.22 -10.41 4.87
C GLY A 304 -23.67 -11.87 4.77
N ASP A 305 -24.42 -12.24 3.74
CA ASP A 305 -24.87 -13.63 3.57
C ASP A 305 -23.71 -14.58 3.22
N ILE A 306 -22.73 -14.10 2.44
CA ILE A 306 -21.54 -14.88 2.06
C ILE A 306 -20.59 -15.00 3.26
N LEU A 307 -20.45 -13.93 4.04
CA LEU A 307 -19.65 -13.94 5.26
C LEU A 307 -20.23 -14.92 6.29
N LYS A 308 -21.56 -14.95 6.48
CA LYS A 308 -22.19 -15.96 7.35
C LYS A 308 -22.00 -17.40 6.84
N GLU A 309 -21.83 -17.59 5.54
CA GLU A 309 -21.63 -18.90 4.92
C GLU A 309 -20.21 -19.43 5.10
N THR A 310 -19.19 -18.62 4.81
CA THR A 310 -17.77 -19.08 4.78
C THR A 310 -16.83 -18.30 5.69
N GLY A 311 -17.21 -17.09 6.08
CA GLY A 311 -16.38 -16.17 6.86
C GLY A 311 -15.14 -15.66 6.13
N LYS A 312 -15.01 -15.86 4.82
CA LYS A 312 -13.86 -15.43 4.02
C LYS A 312 -14.13 -14.12 3.30
N LEU A 313 -13.22 -13.16 3.45
CA LEU A 313 -13.25 -11.88 2.74
C LEU A 313 -11.90 -11.58 2.08
N ALA A 314 -11.91 -11.26 0.80
CA ALA A 314 -10.77 -10.71 0.07
C ALA A 314 -11.01 -9.19 -0.16
N PHE A 315 -10.05 -8.35 0.20
CA PHE A 315 -10.18 -6.89 0.15
C PHE A 315 -9.00 -6.22 -0.55
N ALA A 316 -9.30 -5.33 -1.50
CA ALA A 316 -8.34 -4.48 -2.21
C ALA A 316 -8.92 -3.08 -2.53
N GLY A 317 -8.18 -2.28 -3.30
CA GLY A 317 -8.45 -0.87 -3.57
C GLY A 317 -7.71 0.02 -2.57
N GLY A 318 -7.43 1.28 -2.92
CA GLY A 318 -6.59 2.16 -2.08
C GLY A 318 -7.07 2.27 -0.62
N CYS A 319 -8.37 2.15 -0.39
CA CYS A 319 -8.95 2.21 0.95
C CYS A 319 -8.73 0.94 1.79
N ALA A 320 -8.33 -0.19 1.21
CA ALA A 320 -7.95 -1.38 1.96
C ALA A 320 -6.66 -1.21 2.77
N LEU A 321 -5.91 -0.12 2.54
CA LEU A 321 -4.80 0.31 3.40
C LEU A 321 -5.27 0.99 4.70
N ASN A 322 -6.57 1.20 4.89
CA ASN A 322 -7.16 1.71 6.12
C ASN A 322 -7.23 0.59 7.18
N VAL A 323 -6.16 0.45 7.94
CA VAL A 323 -6.01 -0.64 8.92
C VAL A 323 -6.98 -0.56 10.09
N LYS A 324 -7.60 0.59 10.34
CA LYS A 324 -8.66 0.76 11.34
C LYS A 324 -10.00 0.18 10.89
N LEU A 325 -10.34 0.34 9.60
CA LEU A 325 -11.45 -0.42 9.00
C LEU A 325 -11.15 -1.92 9.06
N ASN A 326 -9.95 -2.35 8.68
CA ASN A 326 -9.60 -3.77 8.68
C ASN A 326 -9.67 -4.38 10.09
N GLN A 327 -9.27 -3.64 11.13
CA GLN A 327 -9.43 -4.04 12.53
C GLN A 327 -10.91 -4.30 12.87
N LYS A 328 -11.82 -3.41 12.45
CA LYS A 328 -13.26 -3.59 12.68
C LYS A 328 -13.86 -4.76 11.89
N ILE A 329 -13.35 -5.02 10.69
CA ILE A 329 -13.78 -6.17 9.88
C ILE A 329 -13.36 -7.49 10.53
N ILE A 330 -12.10 -7.60 10.96
CA ILE A 330 -11.60 -8.82 11.62
C ILE A 330 -12.30 -9.09 12.96
N ALA A 331 -12.73 -8.03 13.66
CA ALA A 331 -13.46 -8.17 14.92
C ALA A 331 -14.91 -8.67 14.76
N ARG A 332 -15.40 -8.84 13.52
CA ARG A 332 -16.76 -9.32 13.29
C ARG A 332 -16.87 -10.84 13.56
N PRO A 333 -17.97 -11.31 14.16
CA PRO A 333 -18.16 -12.74 14.44
C PRO A 333 -18.38 -13.60 13.19
N ASP A 334 -18.77 -12.99 12.07
CA ASP A 334 -18.99 -13.65 10.78
C ASP A 334 -17.77 -13.58 9.86
N VAL A 335 -16.61 -13.15 10.35
CA VAL A 335 -15.35 -13.12 9.59
C VAL A 335 -14.35 -14.05 10.27
N THR A 336 -13.97 -15.13 9.58
CA THR A 336 -12.95 -16.08 10.03
C THR A 336 -11.58 -15.72 9.48
N GLU A 337 -11.52 -15.21 8.25
CA GLU A 337 -10.25 -14.81 7.62
C GLU A 337 -10.46 -13.66 6.63
N LEU A 338 -9.66 -12.62 6.81
CA LEU A 338 -9.59 -11.46 5.93
C LEU A 338 -8.24 -11.46 5.20
N PHE A 339 -8.25 -11.54 3.88
CA PHE A 339 -7.08 -11.27 3.05
C PHE A 339 -7.12 -9.84 2.53
N VAL A 340 -6.12 -9.02 2.87
CA VAL A 340 -5.92 -7.69 2.28
C VAL A 340 -4.70 -7.74 1.38
N GLN A 341 -4.86 -7.30 0.12
CA GLN A 341 -3.76 -7.24 -0.83
C GLN A 341 -2.66 -6.27 -0.31
N PRO A 342 -1.42 -6.70 -0.03
CA PRO A 342 -0.36 -5.82 0.49
C PRO A 342 -0.11 -4.57 -0.36
N ALA A 343 -0.18 -4.69 -1.69
CA ALA A 343 -0.10 -3.57 -2.62
C ALA A 343 -1.51 -3.09 -3.04
N SER A 344 -2.40 -2.86 -2.07
CA SER A 344 -3.85 -2.64 -2.31
C SER A 344 -4.21 -1.49 -3.27
N GLY A 345 -3.38 -0.45 -3.39
CA GLY A 345 -3.58 0.67 -4.32
C GLY A 345 -3.35 0.29 -5.79
N ASP A 346 -3.27 1.30 -6.67
CA ASP A 346 -3.18 1.12 -8.12
C ASP A 346 -1.99 0.26 -8.57
N ALA A 347 -0.90 0.25 -7.81
CA ALA A 347 0.24 -0.65 -8.05
C ALA A 347 -0.20 -2.12 -8.09
N GLY A 348 -1.04 -2.58 -7.15
CA GLY A 348 -1.49 -3.98 -7.11
C GLY A 348 -2.37 -4.39 -8.28
N THR A 349 -2.87 -3.45 -9.08
CA THR A 349 -3.71 -3.77 -10.24
C THR A 349 -2.92 -4.43 -11.37
N ALA A 350 -1.59 -4.25 -11.44
CA ALA A 350 -0.74 -5.01 -12.38
C ALA A 350 -0.77 -6.51 -12.04
N VAL A 351 -0.62 -6.85 -10.75
CA VAL A 351 -0.74 -8.22 -10.24
C VAL A 351 -2.13 -8.77 -10.52
N GLY A 352 -3.17 -7.99 -10.22
CA GLY A 352 -4.56 -8.40 -10.39
C GLY A 352 -5.00 -8.63 -11.83
N ALA A 353 -4.60 -7.76 -12.76
CA ALA A 353 -4.92 -7.90 -14.17
C ALA A 353 -4.26 -9.16 -14.75
N ALA A 354 -2.99 -9.41 -14.44
CA ALA A 354 -2.28 -10.61 -14.88
C ALA A 354 -2.89 -11.89 -14.26
N ALA A 355 -3.21 -11.86 -12.96
CA ALA A 355 -3.86 -12.98 -12.27
C ALA A 355 -5.23 -13.33 -12.87
N TYR A 356 -6.02 -12.31 -13.21
CA TYR A 356 -7.33 -12.51 -13.84
C TYR A 356 -7.20 -13.19 -15.21
N VAL A 357 -6.27 -12.70 -16.05
CA VAL A 357 -6.00 -13.26 -17.37
C VAL A 357 -5.44 -14.68 -17.27
N SER A 358 -4.59 -14.96 -16.27
CA SER A 358 -4.07 -16.31 -16.00
C SER A 358 -5.21 -17.29 -15.76
N HIS A 359 -6.11 -16.95 -14.82
CA HIS A 359 -7.24 -17.80 -14.49
C HIS A 359 -8.21 -17.94 -15.67
N ALA A 360 -8.51 -16.85 -16.40
CA ALA A 360 -9.38 -16.88 -17.58
C ALA A 360 -8.85 -17.80 -18.70
N ARG A 361 -7.55 -18.11 -18.69
CA ARG A 361 -6.88 -19.04 -19.62
C ARG A 361 -6.67 -20.44 -19.04
N GLY A 362 -7.27 -20.73 -17.88
CA GLY A 362 -7.24 -22.05 -17.26
C GLY A 362 -6.01 -22.32 -16.39
N VAL A 363 -5.20 -21.30 -16.09
CA VAL A 363 -4.02 -21.44 -15.22
C VAL A 363 -4.29 -20.77 -13.87
N PRO A 364 -4.50 -21.55 -12.80
CA PRO A 364 -4.75 -21.01 -11.47
C PRO A 364 -3.52 -20.28 -10.93
N VAL A 365 -3.76 -19.26 -10.11
CA VAL A 365 -2.70 -18.44 -9.51
C VAL A 365 -2.32 -19.00 -8.14
N GLU A 366 -1.02 -18.99 -7.83
CA GLU A 366 -0.51 -19.36 -6.52
C GLU A 366 -0.89 -18.34 -5.44
N LYS A 367 -1.08 -18.83 -4.22
CA LYS A 367 -1.31 -17.98 -3.06
C LYS A 367 -0.10 -17.06 -2.83
N MET A 368 -0.37 -15.78 -2.57
CA MET A 368 0.65 -14.80 -2.20
C MET A 368 1.01 -14.98 -0.72
N GLU A 369 2.11 -15.69 -0.47
CA GLU A 369 2.64 -15.91 0.87
C GLU A 369 3.64 -14.82 1.32
N HIS A 370 4.25 -14.12 0.36
CA HIS A 370 5.21 -13.04 0.61
C HIS A 370 5.18 -11.96 -0.48
N VAL A 371 5.87 -10.85 -0.24
CA VAL A 371 5.99 -9.73 -1.21
C VAL A 371 7.41 -9.40 -1.65
N TYR A 372 8.40 -10.23 -1.30
CA TYR A 372 9.79 -10.08 -1.74
C TYR A 372 9.93 -10.39 -3.26
N LEU A 373 9.49 -9.46 -4.09
CA LEU A 373 9.25 -9.60 -5.52
C LEU A 373 10.04 -8.59 -6.38
N GLY A 374 10.66 -7.60 -5.75
CA GLY A 374 11.54 -6.62 -6.37
C GLY A 374 12.99 -7.12 -6.52
N PRO A 375 13.91 -6.22 -6.88
CA PRO A 375 15.32 -6.54 -7.10
C PRO A 375 16.05 -6.91 -5.81
N ALA A 376 17.04 -7.77 -5.95
CA ALA A 376 18.06 -8.07 -4.94
C ALA A 376 19.44 -7.66 -5.48
N TYR A 377 20.40 -7.51 -4.57
CA TYR A 377 21.77 -7.11 -4.89
C TYR A 377 22.76 -8.02 -4.17
N SER A 378 23.89 -8.28 -4.81
CA SER A 378 24.98 -9.06 -4.23
C SER A 378 25.90 -8.20 -3.35
N ASN A 379 26.75 -8.86 -2.54
CA ASN A 379 27.82 -8.15 -1.82
C ASN A 379 28.74 -7.40 -2.79
N GLU A 380 28.99 -7.95 -3.98
CA GLU A 380 29.79 -7.33 -5.04
C GLU A 380 29.15 -6.04 -5.57
N ASP A 381 27.82 -6.04 -5.78
CA ASP A 381 27.08 -4.84 -6.17
C ASP A 381 27.17 -3.75 -5.10
N VAL A 382 27.05 -4.15 -3.84
CA VAL A 382 27.17 -3.26 -2.67
C VAL A 382 28.56 -2.66 -2.58
N ILE A 383 29.61 -3.48 -2.66
CA ILE A 383 31.01 -3.03 -2.63
C ILE A 383 31.30 -2.09 -3.80
N ALA A 384 30.79 -2.41 -5.00
CA ALA A 384 30.93 -1.55 -6.17
C ALA A 384 30.21 -0.20 -5.99
N ALA A 385 29.03 -0.20 -5.35
CA ALA A 385 28.34 1.03 -5.01
C ALA A 385 29.11 1.86 -3.97
N CYS A 386 29.67 1.23 -2.94
CA CYS A 386 30.54 1.88 -1.96
C CYS A 386 31.76 2.53 -2.63
N ALA A 387 32.44 1.82 -3.54
CA ALA A 387 33.62 2.32 -4.24
C ALA A 387 33.32 3.53 -5.16
N ARG A 388 32.13 3.57 -5.77
CA ARG A 388 31.70 4.68 -6.64
C ARG A 388 31.09 5.87 -5.89
N HIS A 389 30.73 5.70 -4.61
CA HIS A 389 29.99 6.73 -3.88
C HIS A 389 30.92 7.91 -3.49
N PRO A 390 30.51 9.17 -3.70
CA PRO A 390 31.36 10.34 -3.43
C PRO A 390 31.88 10.44 -1.99
N SER A 391 31.10 9.96 -1.01
CA SER A 391 31.49 9.95 0.40
C SER A 391 32.54 8.87 0.77
N ALA A 392 32.95 8.01 -0.17
CA ALA A 392 33.92 6.94 0.05
C ALA A 392 33.67 6.15 1.36
N PRO A 393 32.48 5.54 1.55
CA PRO A 393 32.10 4.88 2.79
C PRO A 393 33.15 3.87 3.25
N LYS A 394 33.52 3.96 4.53
CA LYS A 394 34.23 2.86 5.21
C LYS A 394 33.23 1.75 5.50
N TRP A 395 33.56 0.54 5.09
CA TRP A 395 32.71 -0.62 5.25
C TRP A 395 33.52 -1.84 5.67
N ARG A 396 32.84 -2.82 6.27
CA ARG A 396 33.41 -4.12 6.63
C ARG A 396 32.40 -5.20 6.29
N LYS A 397 32.89 -6.36 5.86
CA LYS A 397 32.06 -7.56 5.76
C LYS A 397 31.96 -8.21 7.14
N ILE A 398 30.76 -8.54 7.58
CA ILE A 398 30.50 -9.18 8.88
C ILE A 398 29.94 -10.59 8.67
N GLU A 399 30.41 -11.57 9.44
CA GLU A 399 30.00 -12.98 9.32
C GLU A 399 28.78 -13.29 10.21
N ASP A 400 28.82 -12.86 11.48
CA ASP A 400 27.71 -12.99 12.44
C ASP A 400 26.75 -11.77 12.37
N MET A 401 26.20 -11.51 11.18
CA MET A 401 25.34 -10.34 10.93
C MET A 401 24.15 -10.27 11.91
N PRO A 402 23.34 -11.33 12.09
CA PRO A 402 22.17 -11.28 12.98
C PRO A 402 22.51 -10.83 14.40
N GLU A 403 23.51 -11.44 15.03
CA GLU A 403 23.95 -11.18 16.39
C GLU A 403 24.53 -9.76 16.53
N ARG A 404 25.37 -9.35 15.56
CA ARG A 404 26.01 -8.04 15.60
C ARG A 404 25.00 -6.92 15.43
N ILE A 405 24.04 -7.05 14.51
CA ILE A 405 22.98 -6.05 14.32
C ILE A 405 22.04 -6.01 15.53
N ALA A 406 21.69 -7.16 16.12
CA ALA A 406 20.87 -7.20 17.33
C ALA A 406 21.55 -6.45 18.51
N ARG A 407 22.86 -6.61 18.71
CA ARG A 407 23.63 -5.85 19.71
C ARG A 407 23.61 -4.35 19.45
N ILE A 408 23.81 -3.91 18.19
CA ILE A 408 23.71 -2.50 17.80
C ILE A 408 22.34 -1.91 18.19
N MET A 409 21.27 -2.67 17.94
CA MET A 409 19.90 -2.26 18.27
C MET A 409 19.64 -2.21 19.78
N VAL A 410 20.16 -3.16 20.56
CA VAL A 410 20.04 -3.20 22.03
C VAL A 410 20.81 -2.04 22.68
N ASP A 411 21.92 -1.62 22.09
CA ASP A 411 22.64 -0.40 22.49
C ASP A 411 21.89 0.90 22.14
N GLY A 412 20.67 0.78 21.60
CA GLY A 412 19.74 1.90 21.34
C GLY A 412 19.93 2.57 19.99
N ASN A 413 20.71 1.98 19.09
CA ASN A 413 20.99 2.54 17.77
C ASN A 413 20.01 2.00 16.72
N PRO A 414 19.32 2.88 15.98
CA PRO A 414 18.60 2.47 14.78
C PRO A 414 19.56 2.01 13.68
N VAL A 415 19.12 1.03 12.89
CA VAL A 415 19.91 0.46 11.79
C VAL A 415 19.14 0.59 10.48
N ALA A 416 19.79 1.13 9.46
CA ALA A 416 19.31 1.02 8.08
C ALA A 416 19.55 -0.41 7.58
N TRP A 417 18.48 -1.13 7.27
CA TRP A 417 18.47 -2.56 6.94
C TRP A 417 18.10 -2.78 5.47
N PHE A 418 19.07 -3.24 4.69
CA PHE A 418 18.94 -3.52 3.26
C PHE A 418 19.32 -4.98 3.00
N GLN A 419 18.35 -5.84 2.73
CA GLN A 419 18.57 -7.28 2.56
C GLN A 419 17.71 -7.86 1.45
N GLY A 420 18.28 -8.78 0.68
CA GLY A 420 17.58 -9.60 -0.29
C GLY A 420 16.69 -8.84 -1.27
N ARG A 421 15.63 -9.51 -1.72
CA ARG A 421 14.64 -8.95 -2.64
C ARG A 421 13.80 -7.89 -1.93
N MET A 422 13.66 -6.75 -2.59
CA MET A 422 12.78 -5.66 -2.17
C MET A 422 11.30 -6.11 -2.14
N GLU A 423 10.56 -5.58 -1.18
CA GLU A 423 9.13 -5.78 -1.01
C GLU A 423 8.32 -5.01 -2.07
N PHE A 424 7.23 -5.63 -2.54
CA PHE A 424 6.24 -4.99 -3.39
C PHE A 424 5.11 -4.40 -2.55
N GLY A 425 4.81 -3.11 -2.77
CA GLY A 425 3.79 -2.36 -2.03
C GLY A 425 4.37 -1.27 -1.11
N PRO A 426 3.49 -0.55 -0.39
CA PRO A 426 3.85 0.68 0.32
C PRO A 426 4.46 0.45 1.72
N ARG A 427 4.62 -0.80 2.16
CA ARG A 427 5.13 -1.16 3.49
C ARG A 427 6.49 -1.82 3.36
N ALA A 428 7.44 -1.39 4.19
CA ALA A 428 8.65 -2.15 4.40
C ALA A 428 8.37 -3.29 5.38
N LEU A 429 8.81 -4.49 5.03
CA LEU A 429 8.53 -5.75 5.70
C LEU A 429 9.83 -6.55 5.93
N GLY A 430 10.97 -5.85 6.09
CA GLY A 430 12.25 -6.46 6.44
C GLY A 430 13.23 -6.69 5.29
N GLY A 431 12.97 -6.12 4.11
CA GLY A 431 13.88 -6.07 2.96
C GLY A 431 14.51 -4.68 2.78
N ARG A 432 13.72 -3.61 2.89
CA ARG A 432 14.18 -2.21 2.86
C ARG A 432 13.60 -1.45 4.05
N SER A 433 14.18 -1.68 5.22
CA SER A 433 13.65 -1.22 6.51
C SER A 433 14.62 -0.33 7.27
N ILE A 434 14.11 0.52 8.15
CA ILE A 434 14.86 1.06 9.29
C ILE A 434 14.33 0.33 10.51
N ILE A 435 15.25 -0.31 11.23
CA ILE A 435 14.93 -1.18 12.35
C ILE A 435 15.47 -0.62 13.65
N GLY A 436 14.75 -0.87 14.75
CA GLY A 436 15.16 -0.50 16.09
C GLY A 436 14.66 -1.49 17.14
N CYS A 437 15.29 -1.51 18.32
CA CYS A 437 14.84 -2.33 19.44
C CYS A 437 13.73 -1.60 20.23
N PRO A 438 12.46 -2.02 20.14
CA PRO A 438 11.36 -1.32 20.80
C PRO A 438 11.36 -1.49 22.33
N SER A 439 12.19 -2.39 22.86
CA SER A 439 12.46 -2.55 24.29
C SER A 439 13.38 -1.45 24.84
N VAL A 440 14.05 -0.68 23.96
CA VAL A 440 14.96 0.41 24.36
C VAL A 440 14.21 1.76 24.30
N PRO A 441 14.06 2.46 25.44
CA PRO A 441 13.38 3.75 25.46
C PRO A 441 13.99 4.78 24.50
N GLY A 442 13.10 5.51 23.80
CA GLY A 442 13.44 6.61 22.92
C GLY A 442 13.93 6.20 21.53
N VAL A 443 13.91 4.92 21.16
CA VAL A 443 14.32 4.50 19.80
C VAL A 443 13.40 5.09 18.73
N ALA A 444 12.09 5.21 18.98
CA ALA A 444 11.16 5.85 18.06
C ALA A 444 11.50 7.33 17.86
N ASN A 445 11.85 8.02 18.95
CA ASN A 445 12.28 9.42 18.89
C ASN A 445 13.57 9.57 18.09
N ARG A 446 14.57 8.71 18.32
CA ARG A 446 15.82 8.71 17.56
C ARG A 446 15.57 8.49 16.07
N ILE A 447 14.76 7.51 15.67
CA ILE A 447 14.40 7.30 14.25
C ILE A 447 13.70 8.54 13.69
N ASN A 448 12.81 9.14 14.47
CA ASN A 448 12.11 10.33 14.03
C ASN A 448 13.07 11.51 13.81
N GLU A 449 13.95 11.77 14.77
CA GLU A 449 14.90 12.88 14.76
C GLU A 449 16.05 12.69 13.77
N GLN A 450 16.50 11.45 13.52
CA GLN A 450 17.67 11.19 12.67
C GLN A 450 17.33 11.10 11.18
N ILE A 451 16.09 10.80 10.81
CA ILE A 451 15.75 10.55 9.41
C ILE A 451 14.31 10.88 9.00
N LYS A 452 13.30 10.60 9.84
CA LYS A 452 11.91 10.72 9.38
C LYS A 452 11.37 12.12 9.46
N PHE A 453 11.83 12.92 10.42
CA PHE A 453 11.38 14.28 10.70
C PHE A 453 9.85 14.42 10.57
N ARG A 454 9.12 13.42 11.11
CA ARG A 454 7.67 13.30 11.03
C ARG A 454 7.00 13.72 12.32
N GLU A 455 5.70 13.88 12.23
CA GLU A 455 4.84 14.33 13.31
C GLU A 455 4.91 13.34 14.49
N ARG A 456 4.97 13.85 15.74
CA ARG A 456 5.17 13.00 16.95
C ARG A 456 4.07 11.98 17.16
N TRP A 457 2.85 12.27 16.71
CA TRP A 457 1.70 11.39 16.80
C TRP A 457 1.73 10.25 15.78
N ARG A 458 2.71 10.19 14.87
CA ARG A 458 2.81 9.08 13.91
C ARG A 458 3.44 7.86 14.57
N PRO A 459 2.69 6.74 14.66
CA PRO A 459 3.14 5.54 15.32
C PRO A 459 4.15 4.78 14.46
N PHE A 460 5.05 4.02 15.10
CA PHE A 460 5.86 3.00 14.42
C PHE A 460 5.19 1.63 14.56
N CYS A 461 5.61 0.69 13.71
CA CYS A 461 4.96 -0.61 13.59
C CYS A 461 5.95 -1.73 13.95
N PRO A 462 5.51 -2.81 14.60
CA PRO A 462 6.36 -3.94 14.91
C PRO A 462 6.37 -4.99 13.79
N SER A 463 7.56 -5.53 13.54
CA SER A 463 7.71 -6.92 13.10
C SER A 463 7.93 -7.80 14.32
N MET A 464 7.38 -9.01 14.32
CA MET A 464 7.52 -9.96 15.41
C MET A 464 7.70 -11.39 14.88
N LEU A 465 8.34 -12.25 15.66
CA LEU A 465 8.42 -13.68 15.36
C LEU A 465 7.03 -14.31 15.41
N ASP A 466 6.81 -15.33 14.58
CA ASP A 466 5.62 -16.18 14.61
C ASP A 466 5.38 -16.83 15.97
N THR A 467 6.43 -17.11 16.74
CA THR A 467 6.33 -17.59 18.13
C THR A 467 5.85 -16.52 19.13
N VAL A 468 6.03 -15.23 18.80
CA VAL A 468 5.64 -14.09 19.64
C VAL A 468 4.25 -13.58 19.30
N GLY A 469 3.84 -13.66 18.03
CA GLY A 469 2.52 -13.22 17.56
C GLY A 469 1.38 -13.62 18.51
N PRO A 470 1.15 -14.92 18.76
CA PRO A 470 0.07 -15.39 19.64
C PRO A 470 0.12 -14.88 21.10
N GLN A 471 1.27 -14.36 21.55
CA GLN A 471 1.44 -13.79 22.89
C GLN A 471 1.11 -12.29 22.90
N MET A 472 1.48 -11.58 21.83
CA MET A 472 1.38 -10.12 21.77
C MET A 472 0.03 -9.62 21.23
N ILE A 473 -0.56 -10.30 20.25
CA ILE A 473 -1.83 -9.88 19.61
C ILE A 473 -3.02 -10.67 20.16
N LYS A 474 -4.11 -9.98 20.50
CA LYS A 474 -5.30 -10.62 21.12
C LYS A 474 -6.18 -11.41 20.13
N VAL A 475 -6.01 -11.21 18.83
CA VAL A 475 -6.80 -11.88 17.80
C VAL A 475 -5.90 -12.84 17.03
N ASP A 476 -6.28 -14.10 16.97
CA ASP A 476 -5.60 -15.10 16.17
C ASP A 476 -5.95 -14.92 14.69
N HIS A 477 -5.11 -14.19 13.96
CA HIS A 477 -5.29 -13.94 12.54
C HIS A 477 -3.92 -13.78 11.84
N PRO A 478 -3.73 -14.35 10.64
CA PRO A 478 -2.51 -14.15 9.86
C PRO A 478 -2.23 -12.66 9.59
N ALA A 479 -1.01 -12.20 9.89
CA ALA A 479 -0.63 -10.80 9.69
C ALA A 479 0.76 -10.62 9.03
N PRO A 480 1.01 -11.19 7.84
CA PRO A 480 2.35 -11.12 7.22
C PRO A 480 2.73 -9.74 6.65
N PHE A 481 1.77 -8.81 6.48
CA PHE A 481 1.94 -7.65 5.59
C PHE A 481 1.73 -6.25 6.21
N MET A 482 1.57 -6.12 7.53
CA MET A 482 1.20 -4.84 8.16
C MET A 482 -0.07 -4.18 7.58
N THR A 483 -1.03 -5.00 7.16
CA THR A 483 -2.34 -4.57 6.65
C THR A 483 -3.41 -4.51 7.74
N PHE A 484 -3.07 -4.95 8.95
CA PHE A 484 -4.01 -5.10 10.06
C PHE A 484 -3.46 -4.45 11.33
N THR A 485 -4.38 -3.86 12.09
CA THR A 485 -4.11 -3.35 13.44
C THR A 485 -4.79 -4.26 14.46
N PHE A 486 -4.09 -4.58 15.54
CA PHE A 486 -4.55 -5.47 16.60
C PHE A 486 -4.47 -4.79 17.96
N GLU A 487 -5.31 -5.21 18.89
CA GLU A 487 -5.09 -4.90 20.30
C GLU A 487 -3.86 -5.65 20.82
N VAL A 488 -3.02 -4.94 21.56
CA VAL A 488 -1.83 -5.50 22.19
C VAL A 488 -2.19 -6.02 23.59
N ALA A 489 -1.72 -7.21 23.93
CA ALA A 489 -1.87 -7.77 25.28
C ALA A 489 -1.20 -6.87 26.34
N GLU A 490 -1.82 -6.73 27.52
CA GLU A 490 -1.38 -5.75 28.54
C GLU A 490 0.09 -5.91 28.95
N GLU A 491 0.57 -7.14 29.09
CA GLU A 491 1.96 -7.45 29.43
C GLU A 491 2.98 -6.96 28.38
N TRP A 492 2.57 -6.85 27.12
CA TRP A 492 3.45 -6.44 26.02
C TRP A 492 3.52 -4.93 25.87
N LYS A 493 2.54 -4.18 26.38
CA LYS A 493 2.52 -2.70 26.30
C LYS A 493 3.72 -2.05 26.98
N THR A 494 4.23 -2.66 28.05
CA THR A 494 5.42 -2.17 28.76
C THR A 494 6.72 -2.82 28.28
N ARG A 495 6.66 -4.00 27.64
CA ARG A 495 7.83 -4.69 27.07
C ARG A 495 8.34 -4.03 25.78
N VAL A 496 7.41 -3.53 24.95
CA VAL A 496 7.72 -2.95 23.63
C VAL A 496 6.96 -1.62 23.40
N PRO A 497 7.05 -0.63 24.30
CA PRO A 497 6.20 0.55 24.28
C PRO A 497 6.35 1.40 23.00
N GLU A 498 7.52 1.35 22.36
CA GLU A 498 7.87 2.18 21.19
C GLU A 498 7.11 1.80 19.90
N VAL A 499 6.37 0.69 19.92
CA VAL A 499 5.57 0.15 18.78
C VAL A 499 4.09 -0.05 19.15
N VAL A 500 3.67 0.46 20.31
CA VAL A 500 2.27 0.45 20.75
C VAL A 500 1.70 1.85 20.64
N HIS A 501 0.53 1.96 20.02
CA HIS A 501 -0.15 3.23 19.84
C HIS A 501 -0.82 3.68 21.15
N GLU A 502 -1.19 4.96 21.24
CA GLU A 502 -1.84 5.54 22.41
C GLU A 502 -3.17 4.85 22.79
N ASP A 503 -3.88 4.31 21.79
CA ASP A 503 -5.11 3.53 21.98
C ASP A 503 -4.85 2.06 22.35
N GLY A 504 -3.60 1.67 22.63
CA GLY A 504 -3.21 0.31 22.99
C GLY A 504 -3.17 -0.67 21.82
N THR A 505 -3.28 -0.19 20.59
CA THR A 505 -3.23 -1.03 19.38
C THR A 505 -1.87 -1.03 18.71
N SER A 506 -1.62 -1.98 17.81
CA SER A 506 -0.42 -2.00 16.99
C SER A 506 -0.65 -2.65 15.62
N ARG A 507 -0.02 -2.10 14.58
CA ARG A 507 -0.11 -2.62 13.21
C ARG A 507 1.03 -3.60 12.94
N ALA A 508 0.73 -4.89 12.98
CA ALA A 508 1.74 -5.93 13.09
C ALA A 508 2.18 -6.56 11.75
N GLN A 509 3.46 -6.95 11.69
CA GLN A 509 3.97 -8.00 10.79
C GLN A 509 4.38 -9.22 11.62
N VAL A 510 3.77 -10.37 11.37
CA VAL A 510 4.19 -11.66 11.93
C VAL A 510 5.09 -12.36 10.91
N LEU A 511 6.34 -12.62 11.28
CA LEU A 511 7.37 -13.13 10.40
C LEU A 511 7.54 -14.64 10.53
N LYS A 512 7.57 -15.33 9.39
CA LYS A 512 8.01 -16.72 9.28
C LYS A 512 9.42 -16.77 8.69
N ARG A 513 10.26 -17.65 9.23
CA ARG A 513 11.66 -17.80 8.79
C ARG A 513 11.80 -18.14 7.31
N GLU A 514 10.87 -18.93 6.77
CA GLU A 514 10.85 -19.39 5.38
C GLU A 514 10.96 -18.25 4.35
N TYR A 515 10.30 -17.12 4.60
CA TYR A 515 10.20 -16.03 3.61
C TYR A 515 11.26 -14.95 3.76
N ASN A 516 11.84 -14.78 4.95
CA ASN A 516 12.92 -13.80 5.19
C ASN A 516 13.84 -14.30 6.33
N PRO A 517 14.72 -15.27 6.04
CA PRO A 517 15.51 -15.94 7.07
C PRO A 517 16.48 -14.98 7.76
N ARG A 518 17.10 -14.05 7.02
CA ARG A 518 18.06 -13.09 7.58
C ARG A 518 17.42 -12.13 8.58
N TYR A 519 16.21 -11.65 8.28
CA TYR A 519 15.47 -10.79 9.21
C TYR A 519 14.92 -11.57 10.41
N TYR A 520 14.49 -12.82 10.20
CA TYR A 520 14.05 -13.71 11.27
C TYR A 520 15.19 -14.03 12.23
N ASP A 521 16.35 -14.41 11.72
CA ASP A 521 17.52 -14.78 12.52
C ASP A 521 18.02 -13.57 13.33
N MET A 522 17.99 -12.35 12.77
CA MET A 522 18.29 -11.13 13.51
C MET A 522 17.28 -10.88 14.65
N MET A 523 15.98 -11.06 14.40
CA MET A 523 14.98 -10.93 15.46
C MET A 523 15.09 -12.03 16.52
N LYS A 524 15.56 -13.23 16.16
CA LYS A 524 15.85 -14.29 17.11
C LYS A 524 17.05 -13.94 17.99
N ALA A 525 18.10 -13.36 17.43
CA ALA A 525 19.21 -12.81 18.21
C ALA A 525 18.74 -11.68 19.14
N LEU A 526 17.84 -10.81 18.67
CA LEU A 526 17.23 -9.77 19.49
C LEU A 526 16.39 -10.33 20.65
N GLU A 527 15.63 -11.41 20.40
CA GLU A 527 14.89 -12.14 21.43
C GLU A 527 15.83 -12.70 22.50
N ASN A 528 16.95 -13.31 22.10
CA ASN A 528 17.94 -13.86 23.04
C ASN A 528 18.55 -12.77 23.95
N LEU A 529 18.72 -11.55 23.44
CA LEU A 529 19.30 -10.43 24.19
C LEU A 529 18.30 -9.70 25.08
N THR A 530 17.01 -9.68 24.71
CA THR A 530 16.00 -8.83 25.36
C THR A 530 14.83 -9.58 25.97
N GLY A 531 14.70 -10.87 25.67
CA GLY A 531 13.49 -11.66 25.92
C GLY A 531 12.33 -11.33 24.97
N ASN A 532 12.50 -10.41 24.02
CA ASN A 532 11.43 -9.91 23.14
C ASN A 532 11.79 -10.09 21.66
N GLY A 533 11.17 -11.05 20.97
CA GLY A 533 11.31 -11.26 19.52
C GLY A 533 10.52 -10.25 18.68
N VAL A 534 10.72 -8.95 18.93
CA VAL A 534 9.99 -7.84 18.29
C VAL A 534 10.97 -6.75 17.87
N SER A 535 10.84 -6.29 16.62
CA SER A 535 11.60 -5.18 16.06
C SER A 535 10.66 -4.05 15.65
N LEU A 536 11.01 -2.81 16.00
CA LEU A 536 10.40 -1.65 15.36
C LEU A 536 10.83 -1.64 13.90
N ASN A 537 9.88 -1.57 12.97
CA ASN A 537 10.13 -1.56 11.53
C ASN A 537 9.40 -0.37 10.87
N THR A 538 10.14 0.38 10.05
CA THR A 538 9.61 1.44 9.20
C THR A 538 10.32 1.47 7.86
N SER A 539 9.75 2.15 6.87
CA SER A 539 10.32 2.20 5.52
C SER A 539 11.73 2.78 5.48
N LEU A 540 12.59 2.27 4.61
CA LEU A 540 13.91 2.83 4.38
C LEU A 540 13.85 3.94 3.32
N ASN A 541 13.58 5.17 3.78
CA ASN A 541 13.47 6.39 2.97
C ASN A 541 13.50 7.65 3.85
N ARG A 542 13.75 8.82 3.24
CA ARG A 542 13.50 10.11 3.87
C ARG A 542 12.07 10.56 3.63
N ARG A 543 11.64 11.61 4.35
CA ARG A 543 10.34 12.25 4.14
C ARG A 543 10.22 12.73 2.68
N GLY A 544 9.11 12.39 2.03
CA GLY A 544 8.83 12.80 0.64
C GLY A 544 9.43 11.91 -0.45
N GLU A 545 10.32 10.98 -0.11
CA GLU A 545 10.95 10.08 -1.08
C GLU A 545 10.25 8.71 -1.11
N PRO A 546 10.28 7.98 -2.24
CA PRO A 546 9.87 6.57 -2.27
C PRO A 546 10.86 5.69 -1.48
N MET A 547 10.43 4.49 -1.07
CA MET A 547 11.32 3.47 -0.48
C MET A 547 12.52 3.22 -1.38
N ILE A 548 13.73 3.16 -0.83
CA ILE A 548 14.96 2.95 -1.60
C ILE A 548 14.96 1.61 -2.34
N CYS A 549 15.65 1.54 -3.48
CA CYS A 549 15.73 0.34 -4.30
C CYS A 549 17.15 -0.24 -4.32
N SER A 550 18.12 0.55 -4.78
CA SER A 550 19.50 0.12 -5.03
C SER A 550 20.47 0.42 -3.87
N PRO A 551 21.66 -0.22 -3.83
CA PRO A 551 22.71 0.12 -2.86
C PRO A 551 23.15 1.59 -2.95
N THR A 552 23.14 2.19 -4.15
CA THR A 552 23.42 3.62 -4.31
C THR A 552 22.33 4.48 -3.66
N ASP A 553 21.06 4.12 -3.80
CA ASP A 553 19.97 4.80 -3.09
C ASP A 553 20.12 4.69 -1.57
N ALA A 554 20.52 3.50 -1.08
CA ALA A 554 20.78 3.26 0.34
C ALA A 554 21.88 4.16 0.89
N LEU A 555 23.01 4.25 0.19
CA LEU A 555 24.13 5.11 0.58
C LEU A 555 23.75 6.59 0.53
N ASN A 556 23.09 7.05 -0.53
CA ASN A 556 22.64 8.44 -0.66
C ASN A 556 21.70 8.84 0.50
N MET A 557 20.73 7.98 0.81
CA MET A 557 19.81 8.19 1.92
C MET A 557 20.56 8.18 3.27
N PHE A 558 21.45 7.21 3.47
CA PHE A 558 22.19 7.03 4.71
C PHE A 558 23.10 8.23 5.01
N PHE A 559 23.90 8.68 4.04
CA PHE A 559 24.74 9.87 4.20
C PHE A 559 23.96 11.18 4.21
N GLY A 560 22.73 11.20 3.70
CA GLY A 560 21.79 12.32 3.81
C GLY A 560 20.90 12.30 5.06
N SER A 561 21.24 11.52 6.07
CA SER A 561 20.53 11.41 7.36
C SER A 561 21.53 11.38 8.53
N ASP A 562 21.06 11.31 9.77
CA ASP A 562 21.91 11.17 10.97
C ASP A 562 22.03 9.72 11.47
N LEU A 563 21.52 8.74 10.70
CA LEU A 563 21.71 7.32 11.00
C LEU A 563 23.20 6.97 11.02
N GLN A 564 23.60 6.11 11.95
CA GLN A 564 25.02 5.75 12.16
C GLN A 564 25.42 4.41 11.54
N TYR A 565 24.45 3.52 11.32
CA TYR A 565 24.68 2.15 10.86
C TYR A 565 23.79 1.82 9.66
N LEU A 566 24.41 1.33 8.58
CA LEU A 566 23.74 0.77 7.40
C LEU A 566 24.31 -0.62 7.14
N ILE A 567 23.45 -1.63 7.15
CA ILE A 567 23.79 -3.00 6.77
C ILE A 567 23.15 -3.34 5.44
N MET A 568 23.97 -3.59 4.43
CA MET A 568 23.57 -4.00 3.09
C MET A 568 24.13 -5.40 2.83
N GLU A 569 23.25 -6.40 2.77
CA GLU A 569 23.67 -7.81 2.77
C GLU A 569 24.61 -8.08 3.96
N ASP A 570 25.87 -8.45 3.72
CA ASP A 570 26.88 -8.68 4.76
C ASP A 570 27.80 -7.46 5.00
N ILE A 571 27.56 -6.35 4.31
CA ILE A 571 28.44 -5.17 4.32
C ILE A 571 27.89 -4.12 5.28
N LEU A 572 28.57 -3.97 6.42
CA LEU A 572 28.27 -2.94 7.41
C LEU A 572 29.04 -1.65 7.07
N VAL A 573 28.30 -0.59 6.79
CA VAL A 573 28.79 0.78 6.65
C VAL A 573 28.54 1.52 7.96
N VAL A 574 29.60 2.12 8.50
CA VAL A 574 29.57 2.84 9.79
C VAL A 574 30.06 4.26 9.57
N LYS A 575 29.32 5.26 10.08
CA LYS A 575 29.78 6.65 10.05
C LYS A 575 30.91 6.90 11.05
N ASP A 576 31.78 7.84 10.72
CA ASP A 576 32.86 8.26 11.62
C ASP A 576 32.29 8.71 12.98
N GLY A 577 32.94 8.28 14.06
CA GLY A 577 32.52 8.58 15.45
C GLY A 577 31.50 7.59 16.04
N ALA A 578 30.91 6.69 15.25
CA ALA A 578 30.07 5.61 15.76
C ALA A 578 30.93 4.40 16.22
N LYS A 579 30.43 3.60 17.16
CA LYS A 579 31.10 2.39 17.62
C LYS A 579 31.19 1.38 16.47
N ALA A 580 32.34 0.75 16.26
CA ALA A 580 32.51 -0.15 15.12
C ALA A 580 31.95 -1.57 15.36
N TYR A 581 31.70 -1.95 16.62
CA TYR A 581 31.24 -3.28 17.05
C TYR A 581 32.13 -4.41 16.53
N ASP A 582 33.45 -4.29 16.70
CA ASP A 582 34.44 -5.12 15.98
C ASP A 582 34.52 -6.57 16.48
N THR A 583 34.34 -6.81 17.77
CA THR A 583 34.38 -8.13 18.41
C THR A 583 33.05 -8.47 19.09
N LEU A 584 32.68 -9.76 19.08
CA LEU A 584 31.60 -10.29 19.92
C LEU A 584 32.19 -10.59 21.30
N ASP A 585 32.45 -9.55 22.09
CA ASP A 585 32.86 -9.74 23.48
C ASP A 585 31.70 -10.29 24.33
#